data_AF-A0A9E4PSH3-F1
#
_entry.id   AF-A0A9E4PSH3-F1
#
_cell.length_a   1.000
_cell.length_b   1.000
_cell.length_c   1.000
_cell.angle_alpha   90.00
_cell.angle_beta   90.00
_cell.angle_gamma   90.00
#
_symmetry.space_group_name_H-M   'P 1'
#
loop_
_entity.id
_entity.type
_entity.pdbx_description
1 polymer ?
#
loop_
_entity_poly.entity_id
_entity_poly.type
_entity_poly.pdbx_seq_one_letter_code
_entity_poly.pdbx_strand_id
1 'polypeptide(L)' 'SHNFAIRTIIGRLLGMPLSNFHRMTLSLSSICTVEIDDRGRRLVSYNSTCHLSPENR' A
#
# COMPACT_ATOMS: atom_id res chain seq x y z
N SER A 1 10.28 0.12 4.47
CA SER A 1 10.54 0.91 3.24
C SER A 1 9.90 2.29 3.41
N HIS A 2 9.83 3.11 2.36
CA HIS A 2 9.35 4.50 2.44
C HIS A 2 8.16 4.76 1.53
N ASN A 3 7.48 5.88 1.79
CA ASN A 3 6.25 6.31 1.16
C ASN A 3 6.26 6.18 -0.38
N PHE A 4 7.30 6.72 -1.03
CA PHE A 4 7.44 6.68 -2.48
C PHE A 4 7.55 5.25 -3.01
N ALA A 5 8.49 4.46 -2.47
CA ALA A 5 8.74 3.10 -2.94
C ALA A 5 7.49 2.21 -2.79
N ILE A 6 6.84 2.25 -1.63
CA ILE A 6 5.64 1.45 -1.37
C ILE A 6 4.51 1.85 -2.33
N ARG A 7 4.21 3.14 -2.46
CA ARG A 7 3.14 3.62 -3.35
C ARG A 7 3.40 3.27 -4.82
N THR A 8 4.64 3.39 -5.29
CA THR A 8 5.02 3.01 -6.65
C THR A 8 4.88 1.50 -6.89
N ILE A 9 5.28 0.67 -5.93
CA ILE A 9 5.12 -0.79 -6.01
C ILE A 9 3.63 -1.17 -6.06
N ILE A 10 2.82 -0.62 -5.16
CA ILE A 10 1.39 -0.91 -5.12
C ILE A 10 0.68 -0.38 -6.38
N GLY A 11 1.01 0.84 -6.83
CA GLY A 11 0.47 1.40 -8.07
C GLY A 11 0.78 0.51 -9.27
N ARG A 12 2.03 0.02 -9.38
CA ARG A 12 2.41 -0.92 -10.44
C ARG A 12 1.66 -2.25 -10.34
N LEU A 13 1.47 -2.77 -9.13
CA LEU A 13 0.73 -4.01 -8.89
C LEU A 13 -0.73 -3.91 -9.31
N LEU A 14 -1.36 -2.75 -9.08
CA LEU A 14 -2.74 -2.46 -9.48
C LEU A 14 -2.88 -2.06 -10.96
N GLY A 15 -1.79 -2.04 -11.73
CA GLY A 15 -1.81 -1.56 -13.12
C GLY A 15 -2.12 -0.07 -13.26
N MET A 16 -1.97 0.71 -12.19
CA MET A 16 -2.24 2.14 -12.21
C MET A 16 -1.07 2.92 -12.83
N PRO A 17 -1.35 3.98 -13.62
CA PRO A 17 -0.30 4.85 -14.12
C PRO A 17 0.34 5.64 -12.98
N LEU A 18 1.60 6.06 -13.16
CA LEU A 18 2.33 6.84 -12.14
C LEU A 18 1.67 8.19 -11.83
N SER A 19 0.89 8.74 -12.75
CA SER A 19 0.06 9.93 -12.52
C SER A 19 -0.91 9.78 -11.35
N ASN A 20 -1.30 8.55 -11.00
CA ASN A 20 -2.13 8.26 -9.83
C ASN A 20 -1.36 8.29 -8.51
N PHE A 21 -0.02 8.42 -8.54
CA PHE A 21 0.81 8.41 -7.34
C PHE A 21 0.24 9.36 -6.28
N HIS A 22 0.00 10.63 -6.64
CA HIS A 22 -0.52 11.65 -5.73
C HIS A 22 -1.94 11.37 -5.19
N ARG A 23 -2.69 10.46 -5.80
CA ARG A 23 -4.04 10.05 -5.35
C ARG A 23 -3.98 8.91 -4.32
N MET A 24 -2.81 8.34 -4.07
CA MET A 24 -2.58 7.30 -3.07
C MET A 24 -2.01 7.93 -1.80
N THR A 25 -2.51 7.54 -0.62
CA THR A 25 -2.01 8.00 0.68
C THR A 25 -1.49 6.83 1.50
N LEU A 26 -0.29 6.98 2.06
CA LEU A 26 0.31 5.99 2.94
C LEU A 26 0.71 6.66 4.27
N SER A 27 -0.02 6.34 5.31
CA SER A 27 0.19 6.77 6.68
C SER A 27 1.49 6.19 7.25
N LEU A 28 2.08 6.89 8.21
CA LEU A 28 3.25 6.41 8.94
C LEU A 28 2.93 5.10 9.67
N SER A 29 3.91 4.20 9.70
CA SER A 29 3.80 2.88 10.32
C SER A 29 2.65 2.00 9.79
N SER A 30 1.99 2.39 8.69
CA SER A 30 0.92 1.58 8.11
C SER A 30 1.45 0.31 7.44
N ILE A 31 0.58 -0.70 7.40
CA ILE A 31 0.86 -2.00 6.82
C ILE A 31 0.10 -2.14 5.50
N CYS A 32 0.80 -2.63 4.48
CA CYS A 32 0.22 -3.07 3.22
C CYS A 32 0.49 -4.56 3.05
N THR A 33 -0.54 -5.33 2.71
CA THR A 33 -0.46 -6.78 2.53
C THR A 33 -0.78 -7.12 1.09
N VAL A 34 0.15 -7.84 0.45
CA VAL A 34 0.03 -8.34 -0.92
C VAL A 34 0.18 -9.85 -0.87
N GLU A 35 -0.73 -10.55 -1.53
CA GLU A 35 -0.63 -11.98 -1.79
C GLU A 35 -0.09 -12.21 -3.19
N ILE A 36 0.83 -13.18 -3.31
CA ILE A 36 1.39 -13.61 -4.57
C ILE A 36 1.26 -15.13 -4.60
N ASP A 37 0.48 -15.64 -5.54
CA ASP A 37 0.24 -17.06 -5.76
C ASP A 37 0.30 -17.38 -7.27
N ASP A 38 0.01 -18.63 -7.63
CA ASP A 38 0.01 -19.08 -9.03
C ASP A 38 -1.03 -18.36 -9.91
N ARG A 39 -2.04 -17.71 -9.30
CA ARG A 39 -3.10 -16.95 -10.00
C ARG A 39 -2.70 -15.50 -10.21
N GLY A 40 -1.62 -15.05 -9.59
CA GLY A 40 -1.03 -13.74 -9.81
C GLY A 40 -0.75 -12.98 -8.51
N ARG A 41 -0.91 -11.66 -8.58
CA ARG A 41 -0.56 -10.74 -7.50
C ARG A 41 -1.80 -9.96 -7.11
N ARG A 42 -2.15 -9.97 -5.83
CA ARG A 42 -3.36 -9.34 -5.32
C ARG A 42 -3.06 -8.47 -4.11
N LEU A 43 -3.53 -7.23 -4.14
CA LEU A 43 -3.52 -6.36 -2.97
C LEU A 43 -4.64 -6.78 -2.02
N VAL A 44 -4.29 -7.21 -0.82
CA VAL A 44 -5.24 -7.66 0.21
C VAL A 44 -5.61 -6.52 1.15
N SER A 45 -4.61 -5.73 1.55
CA SER A 45 -4.80 -4.58 2.44
C SER A 45 -3.84 -3.47 2.08
N TYR A 46 -4.32 -2.23 2.18
CA TYR A 46 -3.54 -1.03 1.90
C TYR A 46 -3.72 -0.02 3.02
N ASN A 47 -2.62 0.57 3.47
CA ASN A 47 -2.60 1.64 4.46
C ASN A 47 -3.28 1.28 5.79
N SER A 48 -3.10 0.04 6.27
CA SER A 48 -3.71 -0.40 7.53
C SER A 48 -2.93 0.08 8.74
N THR A 49 -3.59 0.81 9.63
CA THR A 49 -3.05 1.25 10.93
C THR A 49 -3.75 0.55 12.11
N CYS A 50 -4.37 -0.61 11.86
CA CYS A 50 -5.20 -1.31 12.86
C CYS A 50 -4.46 -1.68 14.15
N HIS A 51 -3.15 -1.92 14.06
CA HIS A 51 -2.28 -2.25 15.19
C HIS A 51 -1.89 -1.04 16.05
N LEU A 52 -2.13 0.18 15.57
CA LEU A 52 -1.86 1.41 16.31
C LEU A 52 -3.07 1.76 17.19
N SER A 53 -2.80 2.28 18.39
CA SER A 53 -3.83 2.87 19.24
C SER A 53 -4.38 4.16 18.60
N PRO A 54 -5.60 4.61 18.92
CA PRO A 54 -6.19 5.81 18.33
C PRO A 54 -5.29 7.05 18.41
N GLU A 55 -4.52 7.20 19.49
CA GLU A 55 -3.63 8.35 19.73
C GLU A 55 -2.38 8.33 18.84
N ASN A 56 -2.03 7.15 18.31
CA ASN A 56 -0.82 6.92 17.49
C ASN A 56 -1.13 6.68 16.01
N ARG A 57 -2.40 6.85 15.59
CA ARG A 57 -2.86 6.64 14.21
C ARG A 57 -2.68 7.86 13.31
#